data_AF-A0AA43UF63-F1
#
_entry.id   AF-A0AA43UF63-F1
#
_cell.length_a   1.000
_cell.length_b   1.000
_cell.length_c   1.000
_cell.angle_alpha   90.00
_cell.angle_beta   90.00
_cell.angle_gamma   90.00
#
_symmetry.space_group_name_H-M   'P 1'
#
loop_
_entity.id
_entity.type
_entity.pdbx_description
1 polymer ?
#
loop_
_entity_poly.entity_id
_entity_poly.type
_entity_poly.pdbx_seq_one_letter_code
_entity_poly.pdbx_strand_id
1 'polypeptide(L)'
;MTIHDELIDLMSSCRDDAEYMNSNVSRTEGDPRGTCFWYMYNRIKITEEIISVYDKRWNPDILSKLDESSISEIHDRIVTVTRDMFVDIVSAIEKGTKDCLKMYPSSGIKESTLKKANRLYLRNIMLSSCEAGVITENDLGRWDDVLLIRNLAVHENSVSDRTTRLAISDIEIIMRAGRMMKGPLDTYIVLTELALKLFYDWLISMHERFNRP
;
A
#
# COMPACT_ATOMS: atom_id res chain seq x y z
N MET A 1 26.43 3.36 2.11
CA MET A 1 24.99 3.50 1.86
C MET A 1 24.39 3.97 3.16
N THR A 2 23.73 5.12 3.15
CA THR A 2 23.00 5.64 4.31
C THR A 2 21.59 5.04 4.31
N ILE A 3 20.92 4.97 5.47
CA ILE A 3 19.51 4.53 5.58
C ILE A 3 18.61 5.34 4.62
N HIS A 4 19.02 6.58 4.31
CA HIS A 4 18.35 7.43 3.34
C HIS A 4 18.44 6.91 1.90
N ASP A 5 19.63 6.48 1.45
CA ASP A 5 19.82 5.97 0.10
C ASP A 5 18.94 4.73 -0.12
N GLU A 6 18.86 3.85 0.89
CA GLU A 6 17.99 2.67 0.89
C GLU A 6 16.51 3.03 0.77
N LEU A 7 16.05 4.07 1.48
CA LEU A 7 14.66 4.54 1.39
C LEU A 7 14.34 5.14 0.01
N ILE A 8 15.25 5.94 -0.55
CA ILE A 8 15.07 6.54 -1.88
C ILE A 8 15.04 5.44 -2.95
N ASP A 9 15.95 4.47 -2.88
CA ASP A 9 16.02 3.38 -3.83
C ASP A 9 14.73 2.53 -3.76
N LEU A 10 14.23 2.26 -2.55
CA LEU A 10 12.99 1.52 -2.37
C LEU A 10 11.77 2.29 -2.90
N MET A 11 11.67 3.59 -2.64
CA MET A 11 10.59 4.42 -3.21
C MET A 11 10.68 4.50 -4.73
N SER A 12 11.88 4.65 -5.27
CA SER A 12 12.11 4.67 -6.72
C SER A 12 11.68 3.37 -7.36
N SER A 13 12.02 2.23 -6.75
CA SER A 13 11.56 0.91 -7.19
C SER A 13 10.03 0.80 -7.15
N CYS A 14 9.37 1.26 -6.08
CA CYS A 14 7.90 1.25 -5.99
C CYS A 14 7.26 2.13 -7.07
N ARG A 15 7.87 3.28 -7.37
CA ARG A 15 7.40 4.22 -8.39
C ARG A 15 7.51 3.62 -9.78
N ASP A 16 8.66 3.03 -10.09
CA ASP A 16 8.92 2.40 -11.39
C ASP A 16 8.00 1.17 -11.59
N ASP A 17 7.76 0.39 -10.54
CA ASP A 17 6.77 -0.71 -10.54
C ASP A 17 5.36 -0.18 -10.87
N ALA A 18 4.92 0.91 -10.22
CA ALA A 18 3.61 1.50 -10.50
C ALA A 18 3.48 2.00 -11.95
N GLU A 19 4.53 2.61 -12.50
CA GLU A 19 4.56 3.06 -13.90
C GLU A 19 4.52 1.88 -14.88
N TYR A 20 5.31 0.84 -14.62
CA TYR A 20 5.31 -0.39 -15.39
C TYR A 20 3.92 -1.05 -15.36
N MET A 21 3.35 -1.25 -14.17
CA MET A 21 2.03 -1.88 -14.00
C MET A 21 0.94 -1.08 -14.71
N ASN A 22 0.94 0.25 -14.60
CA ASN A 22 0.02 1.13 -15.34
C ASN A 22 0.08 0.87 -16.85
N SER A 23 1.30 0.85 -17.41
CA SER A 23 1.53 0.65 -18.83
C SER A 23 1.06 -0.73 -19.32
N ASN A 24 1.14 -1.75 -18.47
CA ASN A 24 0.75 -3.12 -18.83
C ASN A 24 -0.76 -3.37 -18.79
N VAL A 25 -1.51 -2.69 -17.91
CA VAL A 25 -2.96 -2.95 -17.74
C VAL A 25 -3.85 -1.96 -18.49
N SER A 26 -3.32 -0.78 -18.86
CA SER A 26 -4.06 0.26 -19.59
C SER A 26 -4.27 -0.13 -21.04
N ARG A 27 -5.52 -0.20 -21.50
CA ARG A 27 -5.82 -0.38 -22.94
C ARG A 27 -6.13 0.91 -23.68
N THR A 28 -6.65 1.89 -22.95
CA THR A 28 -7.06 3.19 -23.48
C THR A 28 -6.81 4.26 -22.42
N GLU A 29 -6.83 5.52 -22.83
CA GLU A 29 -6.85 6.63 -21.89
C GLU A 29 -8.06 6.51 -20.95
N GLY A 30 -7.84 6.73 -19.64
CA GLY A 30 -8.88 6.63 -18.62
C GLY A 30 -9.32 5.20 -18.26
N ASP A 31 -8.58 4.16 -18.68
CA ASP A 31 -8.86 2.78 -18.25
C ASP A 31 -8.78 2.69 -16.71
N PRO A 32 -9.86 2.26 -16.01
CA PRO A 32 -9.87 2.20 -14.56
C PRO A 32 -8.77 1.31 -13.97
N ARG A 33 -8.30 0.31 -14.73
CA ARG A 33 -7.22 -0.59 -14.31
C ARG A 33 -5.90 0.16 -14.17
N GLY A 34 -5.57 0.99 -15.15
CA GLY A 34 -4.33 1.76 -15.19
C GLY A 34 -4.39 3.04 -14.38
N THR A 35 -5.52 3.75 -14.42
CA THR A 35 -5.72 5.02 -13.72
C THR A 35 -5.39 4.92 -12.22
N CYS A 36 -5.67 3.77 -11.61
CA CYS A 36 -5.31 3.49 -10.23
C CYS A 36 -3.78 3.48 -10.01
N PHE A 37 -3.02 2.79 -10.86
CA PHE A 37 -1.55 2.78 -10.80
C PHE A 37 -0.93 4.15 -11.12
N TRP A 38 -1.51 4.89 -12.07
CA TRP A 38 -1.08 6.26 -12.33
C TRP A 38 -1.24 7.16 -11.09
N TYR A 39 -2.34 7.01 -10.34
CA TYR A 39 -2.50 7.71 -9.07
C TYR A 39 -1.43 7.30 -8.05
N MET A 40 -1.14 6.00 -7.93
CA MET A 40 -0.10 5.50 -7.02
C MET A 40 1.29 6.04 -7.39
N TYR A 41 1.65 6.01 -8.68
CA TYR A 41 2.89 6.60 -9.20
C TYR A 41 3.03 8.06 -8.75
N ASN A 42 2.00 8.88 -8.97
CA ASN A 42 2.03 10.29 -8.57
C ASN A 42 2.12 10.46 -7.05
N ARG A 43 1.44 9.62 -6.28
CA ARG A 43 1.47 9.71 -4.82
C ARG A 43 2.84 9.35 -4.25
N ILE A 44 3.50 8.34 -4.82
CA ILE A 44 4.88 7.98 -4.50
C ILE A 44 5.80 9.13 -4.90
N LYS A 45 5.63 9.69 -6.10
CA LYS A 45 6.48 10.80 -6.58
C LYS A 45 6.42 12.04 -5.68
N ILE A 46 5.23 12.44 -5.27
CA ILE A 46 5.04 13.55 -4.32
C ILE A 46 5.74 13.25 -2.99
N THR A 47 5.69 12.00 -2.54
CA THR A 47 6.33 11.57 -1.29
C THR A 47 7.85 11.63 -1.40
N GLU A 48 8.43 11.16 -2.50
CA GLU A 48 9.86 11.35 -2.80
C GLU A 48 10.24 12.83 -2.78
N GLU A 49 9.45 13.70 -3.44
CA GLU A 49 9.72 15.14 -3.50
C GLU A 49 9.68 15.77 -2.10
N ILE A 50 8.72 15.40 -1.25
CA ILE A 50 8.65 15.87 0.14
C ILE A 50 9.87 15.40 0.94
N ILE A 51 10.25 14.13 0.79
CA ILE A 51 11.40 13.55 1.49
C ILE A 51 12.71 14.21 1.02
N SER A 52 12.82 14.53 -0.27
CA SER A 52 13.99 15.20 -0.86
C SER A 52 14.28 16.59 -0.26
N VAL A 53 13.27 17.25 0.33
CA VAL A 53 13.48 18.51 1.07
C VAL A 53 14.39 18.31 2.28
N TYR A 54 14.37 17.11 2.88
CA TYR A 54 15.22 16.73 4.00
C TYR A 54 16.59 16.22 3.59
N ASP A 55 16.81 15.94 2.31
CA ASP A 55 18.06 15.39 1.75
C ASP A 55 19.28 16.27 2.10
N LYS A 56 19.15 17.59 1.98
CA LYS A 56 20.19 18.55 2.40
C LYS A 56 20.47 18.54 3.90
N ARG A 57 19.53 18.10 4.74
CA ARG A 57 19.68 18.01 6.21
C ARG A 57 20.18 16.63 6.66
N TRP A 58 20.18 15.65 5.76
CA TRP A 58 20.61 14.28 5.99
C TRP A 58 22.07 14.00 5.64
N ASN A 59 22.82 15.03 5.25
CA ASN A 59 24.27 14.94 5.15
C ASN A 59 24.85 14.47 6.51
N PRO A 60 25.65 13.38 6.56
CA PRO A 60 26.30 12.91 7.79
C PRO A 60 27.05 14.01 8.58
N ASP A 61 27.64 14.98 7.88
CA ASP A 61 28.34 16.13 8.47
C ASP A 61 27.40 17.16 9.11
N ILE A 62 26.12 17.14 8.75
CA ILE A 62 25.06 17.97 9.34
C ILE A 62 24.38 17.18 10.44
N LEU A 63 24.04 15.91 10.20
CA LEU A 63 23.44 15.01 11.19
C LEU A 63 24.30 14.85 12.45
N SER A 64 25.62 14.74 12.29
CA SER A 64 26.55 14.67 13.42
C SER A 64 26.60 15.94 14.28
N LYS A 65 26.02 17.05 13.80
CA LYS A 65 25.91 18.33 14.50
C LYS A 65 24.50 18.58 15.04
N LEU A 66 23.53 17.73 14.71
CA LEU A 66 22.18 17.80 15.23
C LEU A 66 22.11 17.12 16.61
N ASP A 67 21.23 17.63 17.46
CA ASP A 67 20.88 16.94 18.69
C ASP A 67 19.95 15.75 18.40
N GLU A 68 19.84 14.83 19.37
CA GLU A 68 18.97 13.64 19.26
C GLU A 68 17.51 14.03 19.00
N SER A 69 17.06 15.16 19.54
CA SER A 69 15.70 15.68 19.34
C SER A 69 15.43 16.00 17.87
N SER A 70 16.37 16.67 17.19
CA SER A 70 16.23 17.03 15.77
C SER A 70 16.23 15.81 14.87
N ILE A 71 17.02 14.78 15.20
CA ILE A 71 17.04 13.51 14.45
C ILE A 71 15.70 12.78 14.61
N SER A 72 15.17 12.72 15.84
CA SER A 72 13.85 12.13 16.12
C SER A 72 12.75 12.83 15.35
N GLU A 73 12.75 14.17 15.31
CA GLU A 73 11.73 14.94 14.59
C GLU A 73 11.77 14.68 13.07
N ILE A 74 12.96 14.53 12.48
CA ILE A 74 13.10 14.16 11.07
C ILE A 74 12.50 12.78 10.82
N HIS A 75 12.85 11.79 11.65
CA HIS A 75 12.30 10.43 11.56
C HIS A 75 10.76 10.44 11.63
N ASP A 76 10.17 11.14 12.59
CA ASP A 76 8.72 11.22 12.75
C ASP A 76 8.03 11.82 11.53
N ARG A 77 8.65 12.82 10.88
CA ARG A 77 8.13 13.43 9.66
C ARG A 77 8.17 12.47 8.47
N ILE A 78 9.23 11.68 8.32
CA ILE A 78 9.34 10.68 7.24
C ILE A 78 8.30 9.57 7.44
N VAL A 79 8.19 9.06 8.67
CA VAL A 79 7.16 8.08 9.03
C VAL A 79 5.78 8.64 8.73
N THR A 80 5.52 9.90 9.06
CA THR A 80 4.24 10.56 8.78
C THR A 80 3.95 10.62 7.28
N VAL A 81 4.88 11.10 6.47
CA VAL A 81 4.66 11.27 5.02
C VAL A 81 4.51 9.90 4.32
N THR A 82 5.33 8.92 4.68
CA THR A 82 5.25 7.56 4.10
C THR A 82 4.00 6.81 4.56
N ARG A 83 3.55 7.01 5.80
CA ARG A 83 2.26 6.51 6.29
C ARG A 83 1.10 7.09 5.49
N ASP A 84 1.09 8.40 5.29
CA ASP A 84 0.01 9.08 4.57
C ASP A 84 -0.03 8.62 3.09
N MET A 85 1.13 8.43 2.47
CA MET A 85 1.27 7.79 1.15
C MET A 85 0.62 6.40 1.12
N PHE A 86 0.98 5.52 2.07
CA PHE A 86 0.43 4.17 2.14
C PHE A 86 -1.10 4.17 2.30
N VAL A 87 -1.63 5.01 3.19
CA VAL A 87 -3.08 5.16 3.41
C VAL A 87 -3.81 5.58 2.14
N ASP A 88 -3.26 6.55 1.41
CA ASP A 88 -3.85 7.06 0.18
C ASP A 88 -3.82 6.03 -0.93
N ILE A 89 -2.72 5.27 -1.06
CA ILE A 89 -2.58 4.21 -2.05
C ILE A 89 -3.59 3.09 -1.80
N VAL A 90 -3.74 2.61 -0.56
CA VAL A 90 -4.75 1.59 -0.23
C VAL A 90 -6.17 2.11 -0.49
N SER A 91 -6.42 3.40 -0.24
CA SER A 91 -7.71 4.03 -0.53
C SER A 91 -7.97 4.13 -2.04
N ALA A 92 -6.94 4.41 -2.85
CA ALA A 92 -6.99 4.39 -4.29
C ALA A 92 -7.23 2.98 -4.83
N ILE A 93 -6.57 1.96 -4.28
CA ILE A 93 -6.81 0.54 -4.59
C ILE A 93 -8.26 0.17 -4.32
N GLU A 94 -8.84 0.57 -3.18
CA GLU A 94 -10.25 0.30 -2.89
C GLU A 94 -11.17 0.90 -3.96
N LYS A 95 -10.91 2.15 -4.37
CA LYS A 95 -11.67 2.80 -5.44
C LYS A 95 -11.48 2.11 -6.79
N GLY A 96 -10.23 1.82 -7.17
CA GLY A 96 -9.88 1.15 -8.41
C GLY A 96 -10.50 -0.24 -8.52
N THR A 97 -10.46 -1.02 -7.43
CA THR A 97 -11.12 -2.33 -7.33
C THR A 97 -12.63 -2.21 -7.59
N LYS A 98 -13.31 -1.24 -6.97
CA LYS A 98 -14.75 -0.99 -7.19
C LYS A 98 -15.07 -0.65 -8.64
N ASP A 99 -14.21 0.11 -9.30
CA ASP A 99 -14.40 0.48 -10.70
C ASP A 99 -14.11 -0.70 -11.63
N CYS A 100 -13.06 -1.48 -11.36
CA CYS A 100 -12.73 -2.69 -12.12
C CYS A 100 -13.82 -3.76 -12.03
N LEU A 101 -14.48 -3.93 -10.88
CA LEU A 101 -15.62 -4.86 -10.76
C LEU A 101 -16.77 -4.51 -11.73
N LYS A 102 -16.93 -3.24 -12.12
CA LYS A 102 -17.95 -2.84 -13.12
C LYS A 102 -17.59 -3.35 -14.52
N MET A 103 -16.32 -3.60 -14.79
CA MET A 103 -15.83 -4.12 -16.07
C MET A 103 -16.02 -5.64 -16.19
N TYR A 104 -16.18 -6.34 -15.06
CA TYR A 104 -16.32 -7.80 -14.99
C TYR A 104 -17.64 -8.22 -14.31
N PRO A 105 -18.82 -7.83 -14.84
CA PRO A 105 -20.10 -8.14 -14.21
C PRO A 105 -20.38 -9.66 -14.12
N SER A 106 -19.80 -10.45 -15.02
CA SER A 106 -19.91 -11.92 -15.01
C SER A 106 -19.13 -12.59 -13.87
N SER A 107 -18.26 -11.87 -13.17
CA SER A 107 -17.47 -12.44 -12.06
C SER A 107 -18.31 -12.83 -10.85
N GLY A 108 -19.49 -12.24 -10.66
CA GLY A 108 -20.35 -12.46 -9.49
C GLY A 108 -19.77 -11.95 -8.16
N ILE A 109 -18.56 -11.38 -8.16
CA ILE A 109 -17.84 -10.95 -6.96
C ILE A 109 -18.54 -9.75 -6.33
N LYS A 110 -19.02 -8.80 -7.15
CA LYS A 110 -19.74 -7.62 -6.67
C LYS A 110 -21.01 -8.02 -5.94
N GLU A 111 -21.78 -8.95 -6.51
CA GLU A 111 -23.03 -9.47 -5.95
C GLU A 111 -22.77 -10.27 -4.68
N SER A 112 -21.75 -11.14 -4.68
CA SER A 112 -21.31 -11.89 -3.49
C SER A 112 -20.90 -10.95 -2.36
N THR A 113 -20.13 -9.90 -2.68
CA THR A 113 -19.71 -8.87 -1.72
C THR A 113 -20.91 -8.16 -1.11
N LEU A 114 -21.87 -7.74 -1.94
CA LEU A 114 -23.07 -7.02 -1.49
C LEU A 114 -24.02 -7.86 -0.65
N LYS A 115 -24.04 -9.19 -0.86
CA LYS A 115 -24.79 -10.12 0.00
C LYS A 115 -24.19 -10.24 1.40
N LYS A 116 -22.87 -10.16 1.53
CA LYS A 116 -22.16 -10.24 2.82
C LYS A 116 -22.16 -8.91 3.57
N ALA A 117 -22.09 -7.82 2.83
CA ALA A 117 -22.07 -6.48 3.40
C ALA A 117 -22.84 -5.51 2.50
N ASN A 118 -23.63 -4.62 3.09
CA ASN A 118 -24.42 -3.61 2.36
C ASN A 118 -23.56 -2.59 1.58
N ARG A 119 -22.22 -2.72 1.60
CA ARG A 119 -21.26 -1.83 0.95
C ARG A 119 -20.07 -2.63 0.43
N LEU A 120 -19.48 -2.13 -0.66
CA LEU A 120 -18.28 -2.69 -1.29
C LEU A 120 -17.01 -2.26 -0.55
N TYR A 121 -16.69 -2.88 0.58
CA TYR A 121 -15.42 -2.66 1.28
C TYR A 121 -14.31 -3.53 0.68
N LEU A 122 -13.09 -3.01 0.56
CA LEU A 122 -11.97 -3.74 -0.05
C LEU A 122 -11.78 -5.14 0.56
N ARG A 123 -11.85 -5.25 1.88
CA ARG A 123 -11.79 -6.53 2.61
C ARG A 123 -12.80 -7.56 2.10
N ASN A 124 -14.06 -7.15 1.94
CA ASN A 124 -15.14 -8.06 1.53
C ASN A 124 -15.06 -8.40 0.05
N ILE A 125 -14.50 -7.49 -0.77
CA ILE A 125 -14.18 -7.78 -2.16
C ILE A 125 -13.10 -8.86 -2.21
N MET A 126 -11.98 -8.70 -1.49
CA MET A 126 -10.89 -9.68 -1.48
C MET A 126 -11.35 -11.06 -0.98
N LEU A 127 -12.18 -11.10 0.07
CA LEU A 127 -12.80 -12.34 0.54
C LEU A 127 -13.64 -13.01 -0.56
N SER A 128 -14.48 -12.23 -1.25
CA SER A 128 -15.33 -12.76 -2.33
C SER A 128 -14.50 -13.14 -3.57
N SER A 129 -13.37 -12.47 -3.82
CA SER A 129 -12.39 -12.83 -4.84
C SER A 129 -11.69 -14.16 -4.51
N CYS A 130 -11.35 -14.40 -3.24
CA CYS A 130 -10.77 -15.66 -2.78
C CYS A 130 -11.76 -16.83 -2.97
N GLU A 131 -13.02 -16.65 -2.57
CA GLU A 131 -14.07 -17.65 -2.77
C GLU A 131 -14.35 -17.93 -4.26
N ALA A 132 -14.18 -16.93 -5.13
CA ALA A 132 -14.26 -17.09 -6.57
C ALA A 132 -12.97 -17.68 -7.20
N GLY A 133 -11.97 -17.99 -6.39
CA GLY A 133 -10.68 -18.52 -6.82
C GLY A 133 -9.80 -17.54 -7.60
N VAL A 134 -10.07 -16.23 -7.51
CA VAL A 134 -9.27 -15.18 -8.16
C VAL A 134 -7.93 -14.98 -7.45
N ILE A 135 -7.93 -15.09 -6.13
CA ILE A 135 -6.74 -15.00 -5.29
C ILE A 135 -6.67 -16.22 -4.37
N THR A 136 -5.49 -16.51 -3.84
CA THR A 136 -5.31 -17.60 -2.89
C THR A 136 -5.64 -17.18 -1.46
N GLU A 137 -5.78 -18.15 -0.54
CA GLU A 137 -5.90 -17.85 0.91
C GLU A 137 -4.67 -17.11 1.45
N ASN A 138 -3.48 -17.41 0.89
CA ASN A 138 -2.26 -16.70 1.25
C ASN A 138 -2.32 -15.22 0.85
N ASP A 139 -2.80 -14.92 -0.36
CA ASP A 139 -2.97 -13.53 -0.80
C ASP A 139 -4.04 -12.80 0.02
N LEU A 140 -5.12 -13.50 0.40
CA LEU A 140 -6.12 -12.97 1.30
C LEU A 140 -5.52 -12.60 2.67
N GLY A 141 -4.64 -13.45 3.22
CA GLY A 141 -3.92 -13.16 4.46
C GLY A 141 -3.05 -11.90 4.34
N ARG A 142 -2.30 -11.76 3.24
CA ARG A 142 -1.48 -10.57 2.96
C ARG A 142 -2.32 -9.30 2.83
N TRP A 143 -3.50 -9.40 2.22
CA TRP A 143 -4.47 -8.29 2.18
C TRP A 143 -5.01 -7.93 3.56
N ASP A 144 -5.32 -8.92 4.39
CA ASP A 144 -5.78 -8.68 5.77
C ASP A 144 -4.71 -7.95 6.60
N ASP A 145 -3.42 -8.27 6.41
CA ASP A 145 -2.31 -7.57 7.05
C ASP A 145 -2.20 -6.10 6.58
N VAL A 146 -2.25 -5.86 5.26
CA VAL A 146 -2.26 -4.50 4.68
C VAL A 146 -3.42 -3.67 5.24
N LEU A 147 -4.63 -4.24 5.25
CA LEU A 147 -5.84 -3.55 5.71
C LEU A 147 -5.82 -3.29 7.22
N LEU A 148 -5.29 -4.23 8.00
CA LEU A 148 -5.08 -4.04 9.43
C LEU A 148 -4.19 -2.83 9.68
N ILE A 149 -3.00 -2.80 9.08
CA ILE A 149 -2.02 -1.73 9.31
C ILE A 149 -2.59 -0.39 8.82
N ARG A 150 -3.29 -0.37 7.68
CA ARG A 150 -3.97 0.83 7.19
C ARG A 150 -4.98 1.37 8.19
N ASN A 151 -5.79 0.50 8.81
CA ASN A 151 -6.78 0.95 9.79
C ASN A 151 -6.12 1.54 11.04
N LEU A 152 -5.06 0.91 11.54
CA LEU A 152 -4.27 1.42 12.66
C LEU A 152 -3.65 2.79 12.33
N ALA A 153 -3.08 2.92 11.14
CA ALA A 153 -2.47 4.15 10.64
C ALA A 153 -3.47 5.32 10.56
N VAL A 154 -4.74 5.06 10.20
CA VAL A 154 -5.77 6.08 10.03
C VAL A 154 -6.47 6.45 11.34
N HIS A 155 -6.81 5.47 12.17
CA HIS A 155 -7.79 5.68 13.25
C HIS A 155 -7.20 5.67 14.65
N GLU A 156 -6.06 5.01 14.86
CA GLU A 156 -5.56 4.73 16.22
C GLU A 156 -4.22 5.43 16.51
N ASN A 157 -3.79 6.37 15.66
CA ASN A 157 -2.40 6.89 15.68
C ASN A 157 -1.38 5.74 15.70
N SER A 158 -1.71 4.63 15.01
CA SER A 158 -0.96 3.37 15.02
C SER A 158 -0.86 2.66 16.39
N VAL A 159 -1.67 3.01 17.38
CA VAL A 159 -1.82 2.23 18.62
C VAL A 159 -2.57 0.95 18.27
N SER A 160 -2.13 -0.22 18.75
CA SER A 160 -2.83 -1.47 18.50
C SER A 160 -3.70 -1.88 19.70
N ASP A 161 -4.88 -2.44 19.41
CA ASP A 161 -5.76 -3.09 20.39
C ASP A 161 -5.29 -4.49 20.79
N ARG A 162 -4.35 -5.08 20.03
CA ARG A 162 -3.88 -6.46 20.19
C ARG A 162 -2.36 -6.56 20.16
N THR A 163 -1.86 -7.68 20.69
CA THR A 163 -0.44 -8.00 20.59
C THR A 163 -0.25 -9.01 19.48
N THR A 164 0.49 -8.62 18.43
CA THR A 164 0.80 -9.49 17.30
C THR A 164 2.13 -9.11 16.66
N ARG A 165 2.70 -10.01 15.88
CA ARG A 165 3.89 -9.80 15.06
C ARG A 165 3.53 -10.15 13.63
N LEU A 166 3.81 -9.23 12.71
CA LEU A 166 3.63 -9.48 11.29
C LEU A 166 5.01 -9.54 10.65
N ALA A 167 5.26 -10.61 9.89
CA ALA A 167 6.41 -10.73 9.03
C ALA A 167 5.95 -10.43 7.62
N ILE A 168 6.36 -9.28 7.09
CA ILE A 168 5.96 -8.81 5.75
C ILE A 168 7.24 -8.58 4.97
N SER A 169 7.44 -9.35 3.90
CA SER A 169 8.72 -9.39 3.18
C SER A 169 9.88 -9.67 4.15
N ASP A 170 10.82 -8.74 4.27
CA ASP A 170 12.01 -8.77 5.11
C ASP A 170 11.86 -7.93 6.40
N ILE A 171 10.72 -7.27 6.61
CA ILE A 171 10.46 -6.47 7.82
C ILE A 171 9.61 -7.22 8.84
N GLU A 172 9.92 -7.01 10.12
CA GLU A 172 9.08 -7.43 11.24
C GLU A 172 8.38 -6.21 11.85
N ILE A 173 7.04 -6.25 11.88
CA ILE A 173 6.21 -5.23 12.51
C ILE A 173 5.69 -5.78 13.83
N ILE A 174 6.01 -5.09 14.92
CA ILE A 174 5.61 -5.50 16.27
C ILE A 174 4.49 -4.58 16.76
N MET A 175 3.34 -5.20 17.02
CA MET A 175 2.20 -4.56 17.68
C MET A 175 2.08 -5.08 19.10
N ARG A 176 1.87 -4.17 20.05
CA ARG A 176 1.58 -4.49 21.45
C ARG A 176 0.31 -3.75 21.84
N ALA A 177 -0.58 -4.42 22.54
CA ALA A 177 -1.84 -3.83 22.98
C ALA A 177 -1.59 -2.53 23.78
N GLY A 178 -2.29 -1.45 23.42
CA GLY A 178 -2.17 -0.12 24.03
C GLY A 178 -0.87 0.62 23.70
N ARG A 179 -0.07 0.15 22.74
CA ARG A 179 1.16 0.82 22.30
C ARG A 179 1.13 1.11 20.82
N MET A 180 1.83 2.17 20.43
CA MET A 180 2.13 2.46 19.03
C MET A 180 2.90 1.30 18.41
N MET A 181 2.53 0.95 17.19
CA MET A 181 3.22 0.03 16.31
C MET A 181 4.69 0.43 16.20
N LYS A 182 5.58 -0.57 16.25
CA LYS A 182 7.01 -0.37 16.02
C LYS A 182 7.45 -1.20 14.81
N GLY A 183 8.21 -0.58 13.93
CA GLY A 183 8.84 -1.19 12.76
C GLY A 183 10.00 -0.33 12.29
N PRO A 184 10.75 -0.78 11.26
CA PRO A 184 11.81 0.02 10.66
C PRO A 184 11.26 1.22 9.88
N LEU A 185 12.13 2.18 9.53
CA LEU A 185 11.73 3.46 8.93
C LEU A 185 11.05 3.30 7.55
N ASP A 186 11.37 2.22 6.84
CA ASP A 186 10.84 1.84 5.53
C ASP A 186 9.49 1.10 5.59
N THR A 187 8.93 0.85 6.78
CA THR A 187 7.73 0.02 6.98
C THR A 187 6.60 0.34 5.99
N TYR A 188 6.24 1.62 5.87
CA TYR A 188 5.12 2.02 5.01
C TYR A 188 5.45 1.99 3.51
N ILE A 189 6.72 2.03 3.14
CA ILE A 189 7.16 1.89 1.75
C ILE A 189 7.06 0.41 1.34
N VAL A 190 7.57 -0.52 2.18
CA VAL A 190 7.43 -1.97 1.95
C VAL A 190 5.97 -2.40 1.89
N LEU A 191 5.11 -1.84 2.76
CA LEU A 191 3.67 -2.10 2.70
C LEU A 191 3.00 -1.55 1.45
N THR A 192 3.49 -0.41 0.94
CA THR A 192 3.02 0.17 -0.32
C THR A 192 3.40 -0.71 -1.50
N GLU A 193 4.64 -1.20 -1.55
CA GLU A 193 5.12 -2.14 -2.56
C GLU A 193 4.28 -3.43 -2.55
N LEU A 194 4.02 -3.98 -1.37
CA LEU A 194 3.14 -5.14 -1.20
C LEU A 194 1.74 -4.87 -1.77
N ALA A 195 1.13 -3.75 -1.41
CA ALA A 195 -0.22 -3.41 -1.86
C ALA A 195 -0.30 -3.22 -3.38
N LEU A 196 0.72 -2.61 -3.99
CA LEU A 196 0.87 -2.50 -5.45
C LEU A 196 0.86 -3.88 -6.12
N LYS A 197 1.75 -4.78 -5.67
CA LYS A 197 1.89 -6.13 -6.22
C LYS A 197 0.60 -6.94 -6.07
N LEU A 198 0.01 -6.95 -4.87
CA LEU A 198 -1.25 -7.65 -4.62
C LEU A 198 -2.40 -7.12 -5.51
N PHE A 199 -2.47 -5.80 -5.73
CA PHE A 199 -3.50 -5.22 -6.60
C PHE A 199 -3.28 -5.59 -8.07
N TYR A 200 -2.02 -5.56 -8.53
CA TYR A 200 -1.66 -5.99 -9.88
C TYR A 200 -2.00 -7.45 -10.13
N ASP A 201 -1.60 -8.35 -9.23
CA ASP A 201 -1.87 -9.78 -9.33
C ASP A 201 -3.36 -10.08 -9.33
N TRP A 202 -4.13 -9.37 -8.49
CA TRP A 202 -5.60 -9.44 -8.48
C TRP A 202 -6.19 -9.00 -9.83
N LEU A 203 -5.71 -7.89 -10.41
CA LEU A 203 -6.19 -7.39 -11.69
C LEU A 203 -5.91 -8.36 -12.85
N ILE A 204 -4.71 -8.92 -12.89
CA ILE A 204 -4.33 -9.92 -13.90
C ILE A 204 -5.23 -11.16 -13.76
N SER A 205 -5.39 -11.67 -12.54
CA SER A 205 -6.23 -12.85 -12.27
C SER A 205 -7.70 -12.61 -12.62
N MET A 206 -8.24 -11.42 -12.31
CA MET A 206 -9.58 -11.01 -12.72
C MET A 206 -9.71 -11.01 -14.24
N HIS A 207 -8.72 -10.45 -14.91
CA HIS A 207 -8.71 -10.33 -16.36
C HIS A 207 -8.66 -11.70 -17.04
N GLU A 208 -7.72 -12.55 -16.68
CA GLU A 208 -7.56 -13.88 -17.28
C GLU A 208 -8.80 -14.76 -17.12
N ARG A 209 -9.49 -14.64 -15.97
CA ARG A 209 -10.66 -15.47 -15.66
C ARG A 209 -11.94 -14.97 -16.31
N PHE A 210 -12.16 -13.66 -16.31
CA PHE A 210 -13.47 -13.08 -16.63
C PHE A 210 -13.48 -12.20 -17.88
N ASN A 211 -12.33 -11.90 -18.47
CA ASN A 211 -12.26 -11.27 -19.79
C ASN A 211 -12.50 -12.32 -20.88
N ARG A 212 -13.74 -12.81 -20.98
CA ARG A 212 -14.21 -13.56 -22.14
C ARG A 212 -15.11 -12.66 -22.99
N PRO A 213 -15.03 -12.74 -24.33
CA PRO A 213 -15.87 -11.96 -25.24
C PRO A 213 -17.36 -12.25 -25.06
#